data_AF-A0A1R1Y681-F1
#
_entry.id   AF-A0A1R1Y681-F1
#
_cell.length_a   1.000
_cell.length_b   1.000
_cell.length_c   1.000
_cell.angle_alpha   90.00
_cell.angle_beta   90.00
_cell.angle_gamma   90.00
#
_symmetry.space_group_name_H-M   'P 1'
#
loop_
_entity.id
_entity.type
_entity.pdbx_description
1 polymer ?
#
loop_
_entity_poly.entity_id
_entity_poly.type
_entity_poly.pdbx_seq_one_letter_code
_entity_poly.pdbx_strand_id
1 'polypeptide(L)'
;KPPTKAALAKLEKAALAQAKKKQKRVKKPYDPLKPKRITGLSKPLKVSPQLSEFFNRTYMARTEVVKHIWKYIKLHNLQDPIDKRYILSDDKIKGLFGIDRLYMYAMNKELNNHFIKLNPEELEAAQAEVDKHLAIANAENIANHASADSIPDIDLPETSPTMSP
;
A
#
# COMPACT_ATOMS: atom_id res chain seq x y z
N LYS A 1 -5.78 -44.98 -24.24
CA LYS A 1 -4.85 -44.49 -25.29
C LYS A 1 -4.02 -43.37 -24.68
N PRO A 2 -2.69 -43.51 -24.55
CA PRO A 2 -1.86 -42.45 -23.97
C PRO A 2 -1.91 -41.19 -24.83
N PRO A 3 -1.77 -39.98 -24.24
CA PRO A 3 -1.82 -38.74 -24.99
C PRO A 3 -0.71 -38.69 -26.03
N THR A 4 -1.04 -38.29 -27.26
CA THR A 4 -0.06 -38.19 -28.35
C THR A 4 0.98 -37.12 -28.04
N LYS A 5 2.20 -37.30 -28.57
CA LYS A 5 3.35 -36.38 -28.41
C LYS A 5 3.00 -34.91 -28.69
N ALA A 6 2.00 -34.67 -29.56
CA ALA A 6 1.45 -33.35 -29.86
C ALA A 6 0.62 -32.71 -28.73
N ALA A 7 -0.09 -33.51 -27.92
CA ALA A 7 -0.88 -33.02 -26.78
C ALA A 7 0.00 -32.61 -25.60
N LEU A 8 1.09 -33.35 -25.35
CA LEU A 8 2.08 -33.01 -24.32
C LEU A 8 2.81 -31.70 -24.66
N ALA A 9 3.21 -31.52 -25.92
CA ALA A 9 3.86 -30.29 -26.38
C ALA A 9 2.93 -29.05 -26.30
N LYS A 10 1.62 -29.23 -26.44
CA LYS A 10 0.64 -28.14 -26.34
C LYS A 10 0.39 -27.73 -24.88
N LEU A 11 0.40 -28.70 -23.95
CA LEU A 11 0.32 -28.44 -22.52
C LEU A 11 1.57 -27.73 -21.99
N GLU A 12 2.74 -28.11 -22.49
CA GLU A 12 4.02 -27.53 -22.10
C GLU A 12 4.19 -26.08 -22.59
N LYS A 13 3.77 -25.79 -23.83
CA LYS A 13 3.71 -24.40 -24.35
C LYS A 13 2.70 -23.53 -23.58
N ALA A 14 1.56 -24.08 -23.17
CA ALA A 14 0.57 -23.34 -22.38
C ALA A 14 1.07 -23.04 -20.95
N ALA A 15 1.80 -23.96 -20.32
CA ALA A 15 2.44 -23.77 -19.02
C ALA A 15 3.55 -22.71 -19.08
N LEU A 16 4.39 -22.72 -20.12
CA LEU A 16 5.46 -21.74 -20.30
C LEU A 16 4.92 -20.32 -20.60
N ALA A 17 3.80 -20.23 -21.31
CA ALA A 17 3.11 -18.97 -21.56
C ALA A 17 2.47 -18.37 -20.29
N GLN A 18 1.92 -19.20 -19.39
CA GLN A 18 1.41 -18.75 -18.10
C GLN A 18 2.53 -18.35 -17.13
N ALA A 19 3.68 -19.04 -17.13
CA ALA A 19 4.83 -18.69 -16.31
C ALA A 19 5.44 -17.33 -16.70
N LYS A 20 5.56 -17.04 -18.00
CA LYS A 20 6.08 -15.74 -18.50
C LYS A 20 5.13 -14.55 -18.23
N LYS A 21 3.82 -14.79 -18.15
CA LYS A 21 2.83 -13.73 -17.84
C LYS A 21 2.84 -13.32 -16.36
N LYS A 22 3.28 -14.20 -15.45
CA LYS A 22 3.46 -13.90 -14.02
C LYS A 22 4.77 -13.16 -13.70
N GLN A 23 5.75 -13.16 -14.60
CA GLN A 23 7.07 -12.56 -14.37
C GLN A 23 7.23 -11.09 -14.83
N LYS A 24 6.20 -10.47 -15.43
CA LYS A 24 6.23 -9.03 -15.81
C LYS A 24 5.25 -8.16 -15.01
N ARG A 25 5.38 -8.17 -13.69
CA ARG A 25 5.10 -7.00 -12.84
C ARG A 25 6.21 -6.88 -11.81
N VAL A 26 7.41 -6.57 -12.30
CA VAL A 26 8.39 -5.88 -11.45
C VAL A 26 7.70 -4.58 -11.05
N LYS A 27 7.18 -4.51 -9.82
CA LYS A 27 6.81 -3.23 -9.23
C LYS A 27 8.12 -2.44 -9.24
N LYS A 28 8.20 -1.40 -10.09
CA LYS A 28 9.31 -0.45 -10.00
C LYS A 28 9.43 -0.03 -8.53
N PRO A 29 10.66 0.06 -7.98
CA PRO A 29 10.83 0.59 -6.63
C PRO A 29 10.01 1.86 -6.51
N TYR A 30 9.25 1.96 -5.42
CA TYR A 30 8.44 3.11 -5.14
C TYR A 30 9.39 4.30 -5.04
N ASP A 31 9.36 5.17 -6.04
CA ASP A 31 10.06 6.44 -6.03
C ASP A 31 9.13 7.45 -5.34
N PRO A 32 9.37 7.80 -4.07
CA PRO A 32 8.53 8.72 -3.31
C PRO A 32 8.51 10.14 -3.90
N LEU A 33 9.49 10.49 -4.75
CA LEU A 33 9.65 11.82 -5.33
C LEU A 33 8.93 11.98 -6.67
N LYS A 34 8.49 10.88 -7.30
CA LYS A 34 7.84 10.96 -8.60
C LYS A 34 6.40 11.48 -8.45
N PRO A 35 6.01 12.58 -9.14
CA PRO A 35 4.66 13.11 -9.07
C PRO A 35 3.65 12.04 -9.53
N LYS A 36 2.74 11.69 -8.63
CA LYS A 36 1.72 10.67 -8.88
C LYS A 36 0.71 11.26 -9.87
N ARG A 37 0.56 10.63 -11.04
CA ARG A 37 -0.46 11.05 -12.02
C ARG A 37 -1.83 11.05 -11.34
N ILE A 38 -2.47 12.21 -11.27
CA ILE A 38 -3.80 12.38 -10.68
C ILE A 38 -4.82 11.76 -11.64
N THR A 39 -5.09 10.47 -11.45
CA THR A 39 -6.23 9.79 -12.06
C THR A 39 -7.50 10.09 -11.27
N GLY A 40 -8.69 9.87 -11.84
CA GLY A 40 -9.97 10.12 -11.15
C GLY A 40 -10.12 9.44 -9.78
N LEU A 41 -9.39 8.34 -9.55
CA LEU A 41 -9.38 7.60 -8.27
C LEU A 41 -8.48 8.22 -7.20
N SER A 42 -7.52 9.05 -7.61
CA SER A 42 -6.59 9.79 -6.74
C SER A 42 -7.08 11.21 -6.44
N LYS A 43 -8.27 11.59 -6.92
CA LYS A 43 -8.86 12.89 -6.57
C LYS A 43 -9.11 12.95 -5.05
N PRO A 44 -8.69 14.04 -4.38
CA PRO A 44 -8.97 14.22 -2.97
C PRO A 44 -10.47 14.42 -2.77
N LEU A 45 -10.99 13.81 -1.71
CA LEU A 45 -12.38 13.90 -1.29
C LEU A 45 -12.39 14.32 0.17
N LYS A 46 -13.44 15.04 0.57
CA LYS A 46 -13.67 15.30 1.99
C LYS A 46 -14.20 14.04 2.64
N VAL A 47 -13.60 13.67 3.76
CA VAL A 47 -14.02 12.49 4.53
C VAL A 47 -14.97 12.90 5.66
N SER A 48 -15.88 12.00 6.04
CA SER A 48 -16.75 12.18 7.19
C SER A 48 -15.96 12.35 8.50
N PRO A 49 -16.52 12.99 9.53
CA PRO A 49 -15.85 13.16 10.84
C PRO A 49 -15.27 11.88 11.43
N GLN A 50 -15.98 10.75 11.29
CA GLN A 50 -15.53 9.45 11.81
C GLN A 50 -14.23 8.97 11.14
N LEU A 51 -14.12 9.11 9.82
CA LEU A 51 -12.88 8.81 9.09
C LEU A 51 -11.79 9.85 9.37
N SER A 52 -12.18 11.12 9.55
CA SER A 52 -11.24 12.19 9.88
C SER A 52 -10.56 11.93 11.22
N GLU A 53 -11.31 11.52 12.24
CA GLU A 53 -10.78 11.16 13.56
C GLU A 53 -9.88 9.91 13.51
N PHE A 54 -10.25 8.91 12.69
CA PHE A 54 -9.44 7.71 12.53
C PHE A 54 -8.10 7.97 11.84
N PHE A 55 -8.04 8.90 10.87
CA PHE A 55 -6.83 9.21 10.11
C PHE A 55 -6.14 10.52 10.50
N ASN A 56 -6.76 11.32 11.36
CA ASN A 56 -6.42 12.72 11.65
C ASN A 56 -6.26 13.56 10.36
N ARG A 57 -7.17 13.39 9.40
CA ARG A 57 -7.12 14.03 8.08
C ARG A 57 -8.50 14.40 7.54
N THR A 58 -8.65 15.62 7.07
CA THR A 58 -9.91 16.14 6.53
C THR A 58 -10.15 15.76 5.07
N TYR A 59 -9.05 15.68 4.29
CA TYR A 59 -9.09 15.36 2.86
C TYR A 59 -8.21 14.15 2.56
N MET A 60 -8.79 13.17 1.87
CA MET A 60 -8.06 12.00 1.41
C MET A 60 -8.63 11.47 0.09
N ALA A 61 -7.75 10.94 -0.75
CA ALA A 61 -8.18 10.17 -1.91
C ALA A 61 -8.75 8.82 -1.47
N ARG A 62 -9.81 8.37 -2.17
CA ARG A 62 -10.46 7.07 -1.91
C ARG A 62 -9.47 5.91 -1.84
N THR A 63 -8.50 5.88 -2.76
CA THR A 63 -7.51 4.79 -2.83
C THR A 63 -6.60 4.75 -1.61
N GLU A 64 -6.26 5.91 -1.04
CA GLU A 64 -5.42 5.98 0.15
C GLU A 64 -6.21 5.53 1.38
N VAL A 65 -7.46 5.97 1.55
CA VAL A 65 -8.34 5.50 2.64
C VAL A 65 -8.43 3.98 2.65
N VAL A 66 -8.77 3.38 1.52
CA VAL A 66 -8.86 1.91 1.39
C VAL A 66 -7.53 1.24 1.74
N LYS A 67 -6.40 1.78 1.26
CA LYS A 67 -5.07 1.23 1.55
C LYS A 67 -4.73 1.31 3.03
N HIS A 68 -5.03 2.41 3.70
CA HIS A 68 -4.77 2.59 5.12
C HIS A 68 -5.64 1.66 5.99
N ILE A 69 -6.92 1.50 5.66
CA ILE A 69 -7.81 0.54 6.36
C ILE A 69 -7.26 -0.88 6.20
N TRP A 70 -6.86 -1.28 4.99
CA TRP A 70 -6.24 -2.61 4.79
C TRP A 70 -4.93 -2.79 5.56
N LYS A 71 -4.11 -1.74 5.65
CA LYS A 71 -2.88 -1.76 6.44
C LYS A 71 -3.22 -1.99 7.92
N TYR A 72 -4.24 -1.30 8.43
CA TYR A 72 -4.73 -1.47 9.80
C TYR A 72 -5.26 -2.89 10.04
N ILE A 73 -6.16 -3.39 9.20
CA ILE A 73 -6.72 -4.76 9.30
C ILE A 73 -5.61 -5.81 9.38
N LYS A 74 -4.57 -5.67 8.56
CA LYS A 74 -3.44 -6.61 8.56
C LYS A 74 -2.55 -6.46 9.78
N LEU A 75 -2.27 -5.23 10.21
CA LEU A 75 -1.45 -4.95 11.39
C LEU A 75 -2.08 -5.53 12.66
N HIS A 76 -3.41 -5.43 12.77
CA HIS A 76 -4.18 -5.89 13.92
C HIS A 76 -4.73 -7.33 13.77
N ASN A 77 -4.33 -8.06 12.72
CA ASN A 77 -4.80 -9.42 12.42
C ASN A 77 -6.33 -9.58 12.45
N LEU A 78 -7.05 -8.57 11.95
CA LEU A 78 -8.52 -8.52 11.96
C LEU A 78 -9.18 -9.34 10.83
N GLN A 79 -8.43 -10.16 10.11
CA GLN A 79 -9.02 -11.09 9.15
C GLN A 79 -9.52 -12.33 9.89
N ASP A 80 -10.72 -12.77 9.54
CA ASP A 80 -11.30 -13.98 10.09
C ASP A 80 -10.41 -15.19 9.71
N PRO A 81 -9.93 -15.98 10.70
CA PRO A 81 -9.04 -17.10 10.46
C PRO A 81 -9.72 -18.28 9.74
N ILE A 82 -11.05 -18.38 9.85
CA ILE A 82 -11.87 -19.43 9.24
C ILE A 82 -12.24 -19.04 7.82
N ASP A 83 -12.70 -17.80 7.62
CA ASP A 83 -13.06 -17.28 6.31
C ASP A 83 -12.42 -15.91 6.05
N LYS A 84 -11.24 -15.92 5.40
CA LYS A 84 -10.44 -14.73 5.08
C LYS A 84 -11.13 -13.70 4.18
N ARG A 85 -12.35 -13.95 3.72
CA ARG A 85 -13.18 -12.96 3.03
C ARG A 85 -13.88 -12.00 4.00
N TYR A 86 -13.92 -12.34 5.28
CA TYR A 86 -14.49 -11.51 6.33
C TYR A 86 -13.41 -10.83 7.16
N ILE A 87 -13.75 -9.63 7.60
CA ILE A 87 -12.99 -8.80 8.52
C ILE A 87 -13.79 -8.77 9.82
N LEU A 88 -13.14 -9.11 10.92
CA LEU A 88 -13.66 -9.00 12.28
C LEU A 88 -13.39 -7.57 12.73
N SER A 89 -14.45 -6.80 12.98
CA SER A 89 -14.31 -5.40 13.37
C SER A 89 -13.88 -5.31 14.83
N ASP A 90 -12.79 -4.59 15.08
CA ASP A 90 -12.44 -4.11 16.41
C ASP A 90 -13.23 -2.84 16.75
N ASP A 91 -13.03 -2.27 17.94
CA ASP A 91 -13.77 -1.09 18.39
C ASP A 91 -13.65 0.10 17.42
N LYS A 92 -12.47 0.27 16.78
CA LYS A 92 -12.25 1.37 15.83
C LYS A 92 -12.95 1.13 14.49
N ILE A 93 -12.81 -0.06 13.91
CA ILE A 93 -13.48 -0.41 12.65
C ILE A 93 -15.00 -0.48 12.86
N LYS A 94 -15.45 -0.93 14.03
CA LYS A 94 -16.86 -0.91 14.44
C LYS A 94 -17.37 0.51 14.62
N GLY A 95 -16.58 1.43 15.18
CA GLY A 95 -16.93 2.85 15.25
C GLY A 95 -17.08 3.51 13.86
N LEU A 96 -16.35 3.03 12.86
CA LEU A 96 -16.45 3.53 11.48
C LEU A 96 -17.66 2.98 10.74
N PHE A 97 -17.86 1.67 10.76
CA PHE A 97 -18.86 1.00 9.91
C PHE A 97 -20.12 0.53 10.65
N GLY A 98 -20.09 0.49 11.98
CA GLY A 98 -21.18 0.00 12.82
C GLY A 98 -21.46 -1.51 12.68
N ILE A 99 -20.55 -2.28 12.07
CA ILE A 99 -20.77 -3.68 11.70
C ILE A 99 -19.70 -4.55 12.36
N ASP A 100 -20.11 -5.60 13.07
CA ASP A 100 -19.19 -6.52 13.78
C ASP A 100 -18.37 -7.41 12.84
N ARG A 101 -18.98 -7.83 11.73
CA ARG A 101 -18.34 -8.71 10.74
C ARG A 101 -18.58 -8.17 9.34
N LEU A 102 -17.53 -7.64 8.73
CA LEU A 102 -17.59 -7.00 7.42
C LEU A 102 -17.09 -7.95 6.34
N TYR A 103 -17.87 -8.08 5.27
CA TYR A 103 -17.39 -8.72 4.06
C TYR A 103 -16.39 -7.80 3.33
N MET A 104 -15.30 -8.36 2.83
CA MET A 104 -14.21 -7.63 2.17
C MET A 104 -14.69 -6.62 1.11
N TYR A 105 -15.70 -6.99 0.31
CA TYR A 105 -16.26 -6.11 -0.72
C TYR A 105 -17.29 -5.10 -0.19
N ALA A 106 -17.94 -5.40 0.94
CA ALA A 106 -18.91 -4.50 1.57
C ALA A 106 -18.22 -3.22 2.08
N MET A 107 -16.97 -3.31 2.51
CA MET A 107 -16.18 -2.14 2.97
C MET A 107 -16.17 -1.00 1.94
N ASN A 108 -15.97 -1.29 0.65
CA ASN A 108 -15.96 -0.25 -0.38
C ASN A 108 -17.32 0.42 -0.58
N LYS A 109 -18.40 -0.34 -0.36
CA LYS A 109 -19.76 0.19 -0.42
C LYS A 109 -20.00 1.12 0.76
N GLU A 110 -19.65 0.70 1.97
CA GLU A 110 -19.84 1.52 3.16
C GLU A 110 -19.01 2.80 3.10
N LEU A 111 -17.76 2.72 2.64
CA LEU A 111 -16.92 3.91 2.44
C LEU A 111 -17.51 4.96 1.50
N ASN A 112 -18.36 4.59 0.53
CA ASN A 112 -19.02 5.57 -0.35
C ASN A 112 -19.84 6.61 0.44
N ASN A 113 -20.45 6.19 1.55
CA ASN A 113 -21.31 7.05 2.36
C ASN A 113 -20.49 8.08 3.17
N HIS A 114 -19.20 7.85 3.31
CA HIS A 114 -18.29 8.72 4.07
C HIS A 114 -17.50 9.68 3.18
N PHE A 115 -17.72 9.66 1.86
CA PHE A 115 -17.05 10.57 0.92
C PHE A 115 -18.01 11.65 0.43
N ILE A 116 -17.60 12.90 0.63
CA ILE A 116 -18.32 14.07 0.14
C ILE A 116 -17.60 14.59 -1.10
N LYS A 117 -18.36 14.76 -2.20
CA LYS A 117 -17.85 15.35 -3.44
C LYS A 117 -17.60 16.84 -3.21
N LEU A 118 -16.41 17.28 -3.60
CA LEU A 118 -15.98 18.68 -3.51
C LEU A 118 -16.32 19.43 -4.79
N ASN A 119 -16.56 20.74 -4.66
CA ASN A 119 -16.61 21.64 -5.80
C ASN A 119 -15.16 21.92 -6.32
N PRO A 120 -15.00 22.55 -7.50
CA PRO A 120 -13.66 22.77 -8.08
C PRO A 120 -12.70 23.60 -7.21
N GLU A 121 -13.21 24.60 -6.49
CA GLU A 121 -12.40 25.47 -5.60
C GLU A 121 -11.92 24.69 -4.36
N GLU A 122 -12.83 23.96 -3.71
CA GLU A 122 -12.51 23.09 -2.58
C GLU A 122 -11.57 21.95 -3.00
N LEU A 123 -11.65 21.47 -4.24
CA LEU A 123 -10.78 20.42 -4.75
C LEU A 123 -9.32 20.89 -4.82
N GLU A 124 -9.07 22.13 -5.21
CA GLU A 124 -7.72 22.72 -5.25
C GLU A 124 -7.15 22.87 -3.84
N ALA A 125 -7.95 23.42 -2.91
CA ALA A 125 -7.57 23.53 -1.50
C ALA A 125 -7.29 22.14 -0.87
N ALA A 126 -8.15 21.17 -1.13
CA ALA A 126 -7.98 19.80 -0.66
C ALA A 126 -6.74 19.13 -1.26
N GLN A 127 -6.43 19.40 -2.53
CA GLN A 127 -5.22 18.89 -3.18
C GLN A 127 -3.96 19.46 -2.52
N ALA A 128 -3.93 20.77 -2.25
CA ALA A 128 -2.81 21.41 -1.56
C ALA A 128 -2.57 20.82 -0.15
N GLU A 129 -3.64 20.55 0.61
CA GLU A 129 -3.51 19.92 1.94
C GLU A 129 -3.00 18.48 1.85
N VAL A 130 -3.50 17.70 0.88
CA VAL A 130 -3.02 16.33 0.65
C VAL A 130 -1.54 16.32 0.23
N ASP A 131 -1.12 17.26 -0.61
CA ASP A 131 0.27 17.38 -1.06
C ASP A 131 1.20 17.78 0.09
N LYS A 132 0.76 18.67 0.99
CA LYS A 132 1.48 19.01 2.22
C LYS A 132 1.67 17.77 3.10
N HIS A 133 0.60 17.00 3.34
CA HIS A 133 0.69 15.77 4.13
C HIS A 133 1.56 14.69 3.47
N LEU A 134 1.57 14.61 2.14
CA LEU A 134 2.43 13.69 1.40
C LEU A 134 3.90 14.11 1.49
N ALA A 135 4.19 15.42 1.38
CA ALA A 135 5.54 15.95 1.53
C ALA A 135 6.12 15.65 2.91
N ILE A 136 5.32 15.84 3.98
CA ILE A 136 5.72 15.49 5.36
C ILE A 136 6.02 13.98 5.46
N ALA A 137 5.10 13.13 5.01
CA ALA A 137 5.28 11.67 5.07
C ALA A 137 6.50 11.17 4.26
N ASN A 138 6.77 11.80 3.12
CA ASN A 138 7.96 11.50 2.32
C ASN A 138 9.24 11.95 3.02
N ALA A 139 9.25 13.15 3.64
CA ALA A 139 10.40 13.65 4.40
C ALA A 139 10.72 12.72 5.60
N GLU A 140 9.70 12.27 6.33
CA GLU A 140 9.87 11.28 7.41
C GLU A 140 10.44 9.95 6.90
N ASN A 141 9.96 9.46 5.76
CA ASN A 141 10.47 8.21 5.18
C ASN A 141 11.92 8.35 4.68
N ILE A 142 12.30 9.52 4.15
CA ILE A 142 13.68 9.82 3.76
C ILE A 142 14.59 9.83 4.99
N ALA A 143 14.19 10.49 6.08
CA ALA A 143 14.96 10.53 7.33
C ALA A 143 15.17 9.13 7.92
N ASN A 144 14.13 8.28 7.88
CA ASN A 144 14.20 6.91 8.36
C ASN A 144 15.09 6.01 7.48
N HIS A 145 15.16 6.23 6.17
CA HIS A 145 16.06 5.49 5.27
C HIS A 145 17.51 6.02 5.34
N ALA A 146 17.71 7.33 5.51
CA ALA A 146 19.04 7.94 5.61
C ALA A 146 19.82 7.50 6.87
N SER A 147 19.12 6.98 7.89
CA SER A 147 19.76 6.46 9.11
C SER A 147 20.35 5.04 8.97
N ALA A 148 20.20 4.38 7.81
CA ALA A 148 20.69 3.02 7.58
C ALA A 148 22.06 2.94 6.85
N ASP A 149 22.61 4.06 6.36
CA ASP A 149 23.86 4.09 5.57
C ASP A 149 25.03 4.80 6.30
N SER A 150 25.14 4.66 7.62
CA SER A 150 26.34 5.08 8.37
C SER A 150 26.80 3.98 9.32
N ILE A 151 27.36 2.92 8.74
CA ILE A 151 28.48 2.24 9.37
C ILE A 151 29.69 3.11 9.02
N PRO A 152 30.34 3.80 9.97
CA PRO A 152 31.62 4.42 9.67
C PRO A 152 32.61 3.31 9.31
N ASP A 153 33.34 3.47 8.21
CA ASP A 153 34.51 2.66 7.89
C ASP A 153 35.42 2.64 9.13
N ILE A 154 35.37 1.52 9.86
CA ILE A 154 36.38 1.23 10.87
C ILE A 154 37.59 0.79 10.07
N ASP A 155 38.47 1.78 9.84
CA ASP A 155 39.81 1.62 9.30
C ASP A 155 40.51 0.47 10.06
N LEU A 156 40.66 -0.65 9.36
CA LEU A 156 41.36 -1.82 9.84
C LEU A 156 42.86 -1.53 9.60
N PRO A 157 43.70 -1.36 10.62
CA PRO A 157 45.13 -1.15 10.37
C PRO A 157 45.71 -2.44 9.78
N GLU A 158 46.16 -2.35 8.53
CA GLU A 158 47.05 -3.34 7.92
C GLU A 158 48.32 -3.48 8.77
N THR A 159 48.43 -4.55 9.55
CA THR A 159 49.70 -4.97 10.12
C THR A 159 50.27 -6.09 9.27
N SER A 160 51.12 -5.71 8.32
CA SER A 160 52.05 -6.60 7.63
C SER A 160 53.00 -7.26 8.65
N PRO A 161 53.31 -8.56 8.55
CA PRO A 161 54.46 -9.13 9.24
C PRO A 161 55.64 -9.17 8.27
N THR A 162 56.54 -8.19 8.38
CA THR A 162 57.88 -8.28 7.80
C THR A 162 58.87 -8.43 8.95
N MET A 163 59.37 -9.64 9.18
CA MET A 163 60.70 -9.80 9.77
C MET A 163 61.28 -11.19 9.43
N SER A 164 62.09 -11.18 8.37
CA SER A 164 63.32 -11.97 8.24
C SER A 164 64.43 -11.26 9.05
N PRO A 165 65.61 -11.86 9.31
CA PRO A 165 66.24 -13.03 8.67
C PRO A 165 66.19 -14.35 9.44
#